data_AF-A0A0R1QFP3-F1
#
_entry.id   AF-A0A0R1QFP3-F1
#
_cell.length_a   1.000
_cell.length_b   1.000
_cell.length_c   1.000
_cell.angle_alpha   90.00
_cell.angle_beta   90.00
_cell.angle_gamma   90.00
#
_symmetry.space_group_name_H-M   'P 1'
#
loop_
_entity.id
_entity.type
_entity.pdbx_description
1 polymer ?
#
loop_
_entity_poly.entity_id
_entity_poly.type
_entity_poly.pdbx_seq_one_letter_code
_entity_poly.pdbx_strand_id
1 'polypeptide(L)'
;MLRCFCAFDLDWTGHSILVSHHCWNRTQRCYWCYYHQKQVTAAQAQAEARRQQATVEQQTLAATSKIDQIHQFKHLLDKGAITQAEFDEQKRKLLNDDDKLEF
;
A
#
# COMPACT_ATOMS: atom_id res chain seq x y z
N MET A 1 -1.62 -16.20 27.26
CA MET A 1 -1.44 -15.96 28.71
C MET A 1 0.01 -16.27 29.07
N LEU A 2 0.91 -15.27 29.06
CA LEU A 2 2.29 -15.49 29.51
C LEU A 2 2.39 -15.12 31.00
N ARG A 3 2.36 -16.14 31.86
CA ARG A 3 2.74 -16.02 33.27
C ARG A 3 4.27 -16.02 33.35
N CYS A 4 4.88 -14.85 33.53
CA CYS A 4 6.25 -14.79 34.04
C CYS A 4 6.22 -15.09 35.54
N PHE A 5 6.62 -16.31 35.88
CA PHE A 5 6.92 -16.73 37.24
C PHE A 5 8.19 -15.99 37.70
N CYS A 6 8.04 -15.00 38.59
CA CYS A 6 9.17 -14.51 39.38
C CYS A 6 9.22 -15.38 40.64
N ALA A 7 10.20 -16.29 40.69
CA ALA A 7 10.56 -16.98 41.92
C ALA A 7 11.02 -15.94 42.94
N PHE A 8 10.29 -15.87 44.05
CA PHE A 8 10.59 -15.07 45.21
C PHE A 8 11.44 -15.94 46.14
N ASP A 9 12.75 -15.98 45.89
CA ASP A 9 13.73 -16.56 46.81
C ASP A 9 14.13 -15.47 47.82
N LEU A 10 13.65 -15.62 49.04
CA LEU A 10 14.08 -14.87 50.23
C LEU A 10 15.39 -15.48 50.72
N ASP A 11 16.53 -15.00 50.21
CA ASP A 11 17.81 -15.23 50.89
C ASP A 11 18.18 -14.01 51.75
N TRP A 12 18.30 -14.30 53.04
CA TRP A 12 18.66 -13.41 54.13
C TRP A 12 20.17 -13.19 54.11
N THR A 13 20.70 -12.38 53.19
CA THR A 13 22.06 -11.83 53.34
C THR A 13 22.13 -10.41 52.79
N GLY A 14 22.47 -9.46 53.67
CA GLY A 14 22.52 -8.03 53.39
C GLY A 14 23.60 -7.63 52.39
N HIS A 15 23.27 -7.66 51.10
CA HIS A 15 23.92 -6.85 50.07
C HIS A 15 22.86 -6.03 49.33
N SER A 16 22.75 -4.78 49.76
CA SER A 16 21.86 -3.77 49.21
C SER A 16 22.40 -3.25 47.87
N ILE A 17 21.54 -3.28 46.85
CA ILE A 17 21.57 -2.43 45.65
C ILE A 17 22.70 -2.74 44.65
N LEU A 18 22.53 -3.78 43.82
CA LEU A 18 23.09 -3.77 42.44
C LEU A 18 22.35 -4.69 41.45
N VAL A 19 21.06 -4.99 41.69
CA VAL A 19 20.20 -5.73 40.74
C VAL A 19 19.13 -4.83 40.10
N SER A 20 19.01 -3.57 40.52
CA SER A 20 17.89 -2.70 40.10
C SER A 20 18.05 -2.01 38.73
N HIS A 21 19.25 -1.85 38.18
CA HIS A 21 19.42 -1.15 36.89
C HIS A 21 19.21 -2.02 35.64
N HIS A 22 19.39 -3.35 35.73
CA HIS A 22 19.17 -4.23 34.58
C HIS A 22 17.70 -4.60 34.35
N CYS A 23 16.85 -4.48 35.38
CA CYS A 23 15.44 -4.84 35.27
C CYS A 23 14.60 -3.72 34.61
N TRP A 24 14.94 -2.44 34.84
CA TRP A 24 14.23 -1.31 34.23
C TRP A 24 14.49 -1.18 32.72
N ASN A 25 15.69 -1.52 32.26
CA ASN A 25 16.04 -1.47 30.83
C ASN A 25 15.29 -2.51 29.98
N ARG A 26 14.87 -3.64 30.55
CA ARG A 26 14.19 -4.71 29.79
C ARG A 26 12.74 -4.34 29.46
N THR A 27 12.00 -3.80 30.42
CA THR A 27 10.60 -3.37 30.23
C THR A 27 10.50 -2.15 29.31
N GLN A 28 11.39 -1.16 29.46
CA GLN A 28 11.41 -0.01 28.56
C GLN A 28 11.66 -0.41 27.09
N ARG A 29 12.56 -1.38 26.86
CA ARG A 29 12.86 -1.87 25.50
C ARG A 29 11.66 -2.57 24.85
N CYS A 30 10.87 -3.32 25.63
CA CYS A 30 9.64 -3.94 25.12
C CYS A 30 8.58 -2.90 24.71
N TYR A 31 8.39 -1.85 25.53
CA TYR A 31 7.47 -0.76 25.20
C TYR A 31 7.90 0.01 23.94
N TRP A 32 9.19 0.31 23.80
CA TRP A 32 9.72 0.99 22.62
C TRP A 32 9.56 0.13 21.36
N CYS A 33 9.88 -1.17 21.41
CA CYS A 33 9.70 -2.08 20.28
C CYS A 33 8.23 -2.17 19.84
N TYR A 34 7.28 -2.26 20.78
CA TYR A 34 5.85 -2.30 20.47
C TYR A 34 5.38 -1.00 19.78
N TYR A 35 5.77 0.15 20.33
CA TYR A 35 5.37 1.45 19.80
C TYR A 35 6.00 1.70 18.42
N HIS A 36 7.29 1.39 18.26
CA HIS A 36 8.00 1.50 16.99
C HIS A 36 7.39 0.56 15.94
N GLN A 37 7.09 -0.69 16.31
CA GLN A 37 6.46 -1.65 15.40
C GLN A 37 5.09 -1.16 14.91
N LYS A 38 4.28 -0.58 15.81
CA LYS A 38 2.98 0.00 15.45
C LYS A 38 3.12 1.20 14.50
N GLN A 39 4.16 2.02 14.64
CA GLN A 39 4.42 3.11 13.71
C GLN A 39 4.87 2.61 12.33
N VAL A 40 5.74 1.61 12.29
CA VAL A 40 6.22 1.03 11.02
C VAL A 40 5.07 0.39 10.24
N THR A 41 4.19 -0.36 10.90
CA THR A 41 3.05 -0.99 10.21
C THR A 41 2.04 0.05 9.71
N ALA A 42 1.78 1.11 10.47
CA ALA A 42 0.93 2.22 10.01
C ALA A 42 1.55 2.95 8.81
N ALA A 43 2.86 3.19 8.82
CA ALA A 43 3.57 3.83 7.72
C ALA A 43 3.58 2.93 6.46
N GLN A 44 3.76 1.62 6.61
CA GLN A 44 3.69 0.65 5.52
C GLN A 44 2.28 0.61 4.91
N ALA A 45 1.24 0.52 5.73
CA ALA A 45 -0.14 0.54 5.25
C ALA A 45 -0.48 1.83 4.49
N GLN A 46 0.01 2.98 4.96
CA GLN A 46 -0.16 4.25 4.25
C GLN A 46 0.64 4.29 2.94
N ALA A 47 1.86 3.76 2.92
CA ALA A 47 2.67 3.68 1.70
C ALA A 47 2.02 2.78 0.64
N GLU A 48 1.46 1.64 1.05
CA GLU A 48 0.72 0.73 0.18
C GLU A 48 -0.57 1.37 -0.34
N ALA A 49 -1.34 2.04 0.53
CA ALA A 49 -2.54 2.78 0.12
C ALA A 49 -2.21 3.88 -0.89
N ARG A 50 -1.11 4.63 -0.68
CA ARG A 50 -0.64 5.64 -1.65
C ARG A 50 -0.22 5.03 -2.98
N ARG A 51 0.43 3.86 -2.96
CA ARG A 51 0.79 3.14 -4.20
C ARG A 51 -0.46 2.72 -4.97
N GLN A 52 -1.45 2.15 -4.28
CA GLN A 52 -2.71 1.76 -4.88
C GLN A 52 -3.46 2.97 -5.46
N GLN A 53 -3.54 4.07 -4.71
CA GLN A 53 -4.15 5.32 -5.19
C GLN A 53 -3.45 5.85 -6.44
N ALA A 54 -2.11 5.89 -6.46
CA ALA A 54 -1.35 6.34 -7.62
C ALA A 54 -1.59 5.47 -8.86
N THR A 55 -1.66 4.14 -8.72
CA THR A 55 -2.01 3.26 -9.84
C THR A 55 -3.43 3.47 -10.33
N VAL A 56 -4.39 3.63 -9.43
CA VAL A 56 -5.80 3.88 -9.81
C VAL A 56 -5.94 5.23 -10.50
N GLU A 57 -5.27 6.27 -10.01
CA GLU A 57 -5.28 7.60 -10.61
C GLU A 57 -4.67 7.58 -12.02
N GLN A 58 -3.52 6.91 -12.20
CA GLN A 58 -2.92 6.72 -13.53
C GLN A 58 -3.82 5.93 -14.48
N GLN A 59 -4.43 4.84 -14.02
CA GLN A 59 -5.37 4.06 -14.81
C GLN A 59 -6.62 4.87 -15.18
N THR A 60 -7.13 5.67 -14.25
CA THR A 60 -8.31 6.52 -14.48
C THR A 60 -8.00 7.58 -15.54
N LEU A 61 -6.86 8.27 -15.43
CA LEU A 61 -6.42 9.27 -16.42
C LEU A 61 -6.17 8.66 -17.80
N ALA A 62 -5.59 7.45 -17.86
CA ALA A 62 -5.41 6.73 -19.11
C ALA A 62 -6.76 6.34 -19.74
N ALA A 63 -7.71 5.86 -18.92
CA ALA A 63 -9.04 5.50 -19.37
C ALA A 63 -9.84 6.71 -19.89
N THR A 64 -9.80 7.86 -19.20
CA THR A 64 -10.46 9.08 -19.68
C THR A 64 -9.89 9.53 -21.02
N SER A 65 -8.56 9.51 -21.18
CA SER A 65 -7.92 9.85 -22.45
C SER A 65 -8.34 8.95 -23.61
N LYS A 66 -8.51 7.64 -23.37
CA LYS A 66 -9.01 6.70 -24.39
C LYS A 66 -10.47 6.98 -24.76
N ILE A 67 -11.31 7.28 -23.78
CA ILE A 67 -12.72 7.64 -24.01
C ILE A 67 -12.80 8.91 -24.88
N ASP A 68 -12.00 9.92 -24.57
CA ASP A 68 -11.94 11.16 -25.35
C ASP A 68 -11.55 10.90 -26.82
N GLN A 69 -10.61 9.99 -27.06
CA GLN A 69 -10.21 9.59 -28.42
C GLN A 69 -11.36 8.89 -29.16
N ILE A 70 -12.07 7.97 -28.50
CA ILE A 70 -13.25 7.30 -29.10
C ILE A 70 -14.34 8.33 -29.45
N HIS A 71 -14.57 9.32 -28.58
CA HIS A 71 -15.49 10.42 -28.85
C HIS A 71 -15.09 11.26 -30.07
N GLN A 72 -13.79 11.54 -30.23
CA GLN A 72 -13.29 12.25 -31.41
C GLN A 72 -13.51 11.44 -32.70
N PHE A 73 -13.23 10.14 -32.69
CA PHE A 73 -13.50 9.28 -33.85
C PHE A 73 -14.99 9.23 -34.20
N LYS A 74 -15.86 9.18 -33.19
CA LYS A 74 -17.32 9.25 -33.42
C LYS A 74 -17.71 10.57 -34.09
N HIS A 75 -17.15 11.69 -33.65
CA HIS A 75 -17.41 12.99 -34.27
C HIS A 75 -16.93 13.07 -35.73
N LEU A 76 -15.83 12.39 -36.06
CA LEU A 76 -15.34 12.29 -37.44
C LEU A 76 -16.26 11.42 -38.30
N LEU A 77 -16.81 10.34 -37.74
CA LEU A 77 -17.81 9.50 -38.40
C LEU A 77 -19.09 10.30 -38.70
N ASP A 78 -19.59 11.05 -37.72
CA ASP A 78 -20.79 11.89 -37.86
C ASP A 78 -20.60 13.00 -38.92
N LYS A 79 -19.35 13.46 -39.11
CA LYS A 79 -18.98 14.40 -40.18
C LYS A 79 -18.74 13.74 -41.55
N GLY A 80 -18.78 12.41 -41.62
CA GLY A 80 -18.48 11.64 -42.83
C GLY A 80 -17.01 11.67 -43.25
N ALA A 81 -16.09 12.03 -42.34
CA ALA A 81 -14.66 12.07 -42.61
C ALA A 81 -14.00 10.68 -42.55
N ILE A 82 -14.62 9.74 -41.84
CA ILE A 82 -14.20 8.34 -41.75
C ILE A 82 -15.39 7.41 -41.99
N THR A 83 -15.12 6.17 -42.38
CA THR A 83 -16.12 5.11 -42.54
C THR A 83 -16.33 4.32 -41.24
N GLN A 84 -17.47 3.63 -41.14
CA GLN A 84 -17.79 2.79 -39.99
C GLN A 84 -16.72 1.72 -39.72
N ALA A 85 -16.17 1.12 -40.78
CA ALA A 85 -15.13 0.09 -40.68
C ALA A 85 -13.83 0.65 -40.06
N GLU A 86 -13.44 1.86 -40.43
CA GLU A 86 -12.26 2.54 -39.89
C GLU A 86 -12.47 2.92 -38.42
N PHE A 87 -13.67 3.39 -38.06
CA PHE A 87 -14.02 3.64 -36.65
C PHE A 87 -13.89 2.37 -35.79
N ASP A 88 -14.45 1.25 -36.26
CA ASP A 88 -14.42 -0.02 -35.53
C ASP A 88 -13.00 -0.61 -35.42
N GLU A 89 -12.14 -0.39 -36.42
CA GLU A 89 -10.72 -0.74 -36.34
C GLU A 89 -9.99 0.09 -35.27
N GLN A 90 -10.17 1.41 -35.26
CA GLN A 90 -9.49 2.29 -34.31
C GLN A 90 -9.98 2.07 -32.87
N LYS A 91 -11.29 1.86 -32.70
CA LYS A 91 -11.88 1.47 -31.40
C LYS A 91 -11.24 0.17 -30.89
N ARG A 92 -11.14 -0.85 -31.74
CA ARG A 92 -10.57 -2.14 -31.36
C ARG A 92 -9.08 -2.05 -31.01
N LYS A 93 -8.29 -1.23 -31.70
CA LYS A 93 -6.88 -0.98 -31.33
C LYS A 93 -6.78 -0.36 -29.93
N LEU A 94 -7.54 0.68 -29.66
CA LEU A 94 -7.55 1.38 -28.36
C LEU A 94 -7.95 0.48 -27.19
N LEU A 95 -8.87 -0.47 -27.41
CA LEU A 95 -9.31 -1.44 -26.40
C LEU A 95 -8.27 -2.56 -26.21
N ASN A 96 -7.73 -3.13 -27.28
CA ASN A 96 -6.75 -4.22 -27.20
C ASN A 96 -5.39 -3.78 -26.63
N ASP A 97 -5.02 -2.50 -26.75
CA ASP A 97 -3.81 -1.96 -26.12
C ASP A 97 -3.88 -2.01 -24.57
N ASP A 98 -5.06 -2.17 -23.96
CA ASP A 98 -5.21 -2.39 -22.51
C ASP A 98 -4.85 -3.84 -22.11
N ASP A 99 -5.16 -4.81 -22.98
CA ASP A 99 -4.87 -6.24 -22.76
C ASP A 99 -3.38 -6.59 -22.98
N LYS A 100 -2.59 -5.71 -23.62
CA LYS A 100 -1.17 -5.96 -23.94
C LYS A 100 -0.20 -5.73 -22.76
N LEU A 101 -0.70 -5.54 -21.55
CA LEU A 101 0.11 -5.66 -20.34
C LEU A 101 0.24 -7.15 -20.00
N GLU A 102 1.11 -7.83 -20.74
CA GLU A 102 1.50 -9.21 -20.50
C GLU A 102 2.17 -9.38 -19.12
N PHE A 103 1.81 -10.52 -18.51
CA PHE A 103 2.29 -11.06 -17.24
C PHE A 103 3.74 -11.55 -17.28
#